data_AF-A0A0V1PY55-F1
#
_entry.id   AF-A0A0V1PY55-F1
#
_cell.length_a   1.000
_cell.length_b   1.000
_cell.length_c   1.000
_cell.angle_alpha   90.00
_cell.angle_beta   90.00
_cell.angle_gamma   90.00
#
_symmetry.space_group_name_H-M   'P 1'
#
loop_
_entity.id
_entity.type
_entity.pdbx_description
1 polymer ?
#
loop_
_entity_poly.entity_id
_entity_poly.type
_entity_poly.pdbx_seq_one_letter_code
_entity_poly.pdbx_strand_id
1 'polypeptide(L)'
;MHPQLDRNRFDPCEKLMDALEECHRQEFLKKALGMCNFEKEELTKCLHYTRVNDANDRIRQSREKQKKFEKRRKESEEELYGKNNYLKRIIEKEAESKGKQ
;
A
#
# COMPACT_ATOMS: atom_id res chain seq x y z
N MET A 1 -23.68 -13.50 -0.12
CA MET A 1 -22.79 -13.77 1.02
C MET A 1 -21.52 -13.02 0.74
N HIS A 2 -21.26 -11.93 1.46
CA HIS A 2 -19.93 -11.34 1.42
C HIS A 2 -18.96 -12.35 2.06
N PRO A 3 -17.71 -12.49 1.58
CA PRO A 3 -16.66 -13.11 2.38
C PRO A 3 -16.63 -12.43 3.77
N GLN A 4 -16.12 -13.10 4.81
CA GLN A 4 -15.95 -12.45 6.12
C GLN A 4 -15.12 -11.17 5.93
N LEU A 5 -15.81 -10.02 5.92
CA LEU A 5 -15.20 -8.71 5.74
C LEU A 5 -14.78 -8.29 7.15
N ASP A 6 -13.48 -8.08 7.33
CA ASP A 6 -12.96 -7.51 8.56
C ASP A 6 -13.55 -6.11 8.72
N ARG A 7 -14.49 -5.95 9.67
CA ARG A 7 -15.23 -4.70 9.88
C ARG A 7 -14.28 -3.54 10.11
N ASN A 8 -13.26 -3.72 10.94
CA ASN A 8 -12.24 -2.71 11.26
C ASN A 8 -11.51 -2.14 10.04
N ARG A 9 -11.39 -2.95 8.96
CA ARG A 9 -10.73 -2.50 7.72
C ARG A 9 -11.67 -1.70 6.83
N PHE A 10 -12.97 -1.94 6.93
CA PHE A 10 -13.99 -1.40 6.03
C PHE A 10 -15.06 -0.60 6.78
N ASP A 11 -14.72 0.00 7.93
CA ASP A 11 -15.58 0.92 8.70
C ASP A 11 -16.35 1.91 7.81
N PRO A 12 -15.75 2.54 6.76
CA PRO A 12 -16.48 3.48 5.91
C PRO A 12 -17.65 2.85 5.12
N CYS A 13 -17.61 1.53 4.90
CA CYS A 13 -18.59 0.79 4.12
C CYS A 13 -19.60 0.04 4.99
N GLU A 14 -19.52 0.12 6.32
CA GLU A 14 -20.36 -0.67 7.25
C GLU A 14 -21.85 -0.47 7.00
N LYS A 15 -22.29 0.78 6.80
CA LYS A 15 -23.70 1.09 6.50
C LYS A 15 -24.22 0.42 5.23
N LEU A 16 -23.37 0.27 4.20
CA LEU A 16 -23.72 -0.41 2.96
C LEU A 16 -23.73 -1.94 3.13
N MET A 17 -22.88 -2.46 4.02
CA MET A 17 -22.92 -3.88 4.40
C MET A 17 -24.22 -4.20 5.14
N ASP A 18 -24.59 -3.39 6.13
CA ASP A 18 -25.81 -3.58 6.92
C ASP A 18 -27.06 -3.47 6.04
N ALA A 19 -27.11 -2.51 5.11
CA ALA A 19 -28.22 -2.36 4.16
C ALA A 19 -28.36 -3.59 3.23
N LEU A 20 -27.24 -4.10 2.70
CA LEU A 20 -27.26 -5.32 1.88
C LEU A 20 -27.66 -6.55 2.69
N GLU A 21 -27.22 -6.63 3.95
CA GLU A 21 -27.59 -7.71 4.85
C GLU A 21 -29.07 -7.66 5.22
N GLU A 22 -29.62 -6.46 5.46
CA GLU A 22 -31.05 -6.25 5.70
C GLU A 22 -31.87 -6.68 4.48
N CYS A 23 -31.48 -6.30 3.26
CA CYS A 23 -32.15 -6.74 2.04
C CYS A 23 -32.12 -8.27 1.89
N HIS A 24 -31.00 -8.92 2.24
CA HIS A 24 -30.89 -10.37 2.24
C HIS A 24 -31.67 -11.08 3.36
N ARG A 25 -31.91 -10.43 4.50
CA ARG A 25 -32.67 -10.96 5.63
C ARG A 25 -34.18 -10.97 5.36
N GLN A 26 -34.70 -10.02 4.58
CA GLN A 26 -36.15 -9.86 4.41
C GLN A 26 -36.76 -10.95 3.53
N GLU A 27 -36.23 -11.23 2.32
CA GLU A 27 -36.84 -12.23 1.43
C GLU A 27 -35.83 -12.91 0.49
N PHE A 28 -35.70 -14.24 0.59
CA PHE A 28 -34.85 -15.05 -0.28
C PHE A 28 -35.18 -14.90 -1.77
N LEU A 29 -36.47 -14.73 -2.11
CA LEU A 29 -36.91 -14.54 -3.50
C LEU A 29 -36.45 -13.19 -4.08
N LYS A 30 -36.48 -12.11 -3.30
CA LYS A 30 -35.95 -10.80 -3.72
C LYS A 30 -34.47 -10.86 -4.07
N LYS A 31 -33.70 -11.62 -3.28
CA LYS A 31 -32.29 -11.91 -3.55
C LYS A 31 -32.10 -12.71 -4.84
N ALA A 32 -32.91 -13.75 -5.07
CA ALA A 32 -32.84 -14.58 -6.27
C ALA A 32 -33.22 -13.80 -7.55
N LEU A 33 -34.14 -12.85 -7.44
CA LEU A 33 -34.59 -11.99 -8.54
C LEU A 33 -33.71 -10.74 -8.75
N GLY A 34 -32.67 -10.54 -7.93
CA GLY A 34 -31.72 -9.43 -8.09
C GLY A 34 -32.23 -8.07 -7.60
N MET A 35 -33.23 -8.03 -6.71
CA MET A 35 -33.78 -6.77 -6.19
C MET A 35 -32.81 -6.03 -5.25
N CYS A 36 -31.80 -6.72 -4.69
CA CYS A 36 -30.75 -6.13 -3.84
C CYS A 36 -29.49 -5.69 -4.62
N ASN A 37 -29.60 -5.46 -5.93
CA ASN A 37 -28.43 -5.13 -6.77
C ASN A 37 -27.88 -3.73 -6.50
N PHE A 38 -28.73 -2.78 -6.09
CA PHE A 38 -28.31 -1.41 -5.83
C PHE A 38 -27.34 -1.34 -4.64
N GLU A 39 -27.73 -1.91 -3.50
CA GLU A 39 -26.90 -1.94 -2.28
C GLU A 39 -25.60 -2.72 -2.54
N LYS A 40 -25.69 -3.80 -3.32
CA LYS A 40 -24.55 -4.62 -3.71
C LYS A 40 -23.55 -3.83 -4.58
N GLU A 41 -24.02 -3.06 -5.54
CA GLU A 41 -23.16 -2.25 -6.41
C GLU A 41 -22.48 -1.14 -5.63
N GLU A 42 -23.22 -0.42 -4.80
CA GLU A 42 -22.67 0.63 -3.95
C GLU A 42 -21.64 0.08 -2.95
N LEU A 43 -21.93 -1.06 -2.32
CA LEU A 43 -20.97 -1.74 -1.46
C LEU A 43 -19.72 -2.14 -2.24
N THR A 44 -19.86 -2.67 -3.46
CA THR A 44 -18.72 -3.07 -4.31
C THR A 44 -17.84 -1.88 -4.64
N LYS A 45 -18.43 -0.73 -4.99
CA LYS A 45 -17.70 0.52 -5.26
C LYS A 45 -16.96 1.00 -4.01
N CYS A 46 -17.62 1.01 -2.86
CA CYS A 46 -17.01 1.42 -1.59
C CYS A 46 -15.81 0.53 -1.25
N LEU A 47 -15.98 -0.80 -1.30
CA LEU A 47 -14.90 -1.74 -1.01
C LEU A 47 -13.73 -1.63 -1.99
N HIS A 48 -14.01 -1.36 -3.27
CA HIS A 48 -12.97 -1.13 -4.27
C HIS A 48 -12.17 0.14 -3.94
N TYR A 49 -12.87 1.23 -3.65
CA TYR A 49 -12.27 2.50 -3.30
C TYR A 49 -11.38 2.40 -2.05
N THR A 50 -11.87 1.78 -0.98
CA THR A 50 -11.07 1.56 0.24
C THR A 50 -9.81 0.74 -0.05
N ARG A 51 -9.91 -0.35 -0.83
CA ARG A 51 -8.73 -1.16 -1.18
C ARG A 51 -7.68 -0.38 -1.98
N VAL A 52 -8.13 0.44 -2.92
CA VAL A 52 -7.22 1.27 -3.74
C VAL A 52 -6.55 2.34 -2.89
N ASN A 53 -7.29 3.00 -2.01
CA ASN A 53 -6.75 3.99 -1.10
C ASN A 53 -5.73 3.40 -0.12
N ASP A 54 -6.06 2.26 0.51
CA ASP A 54 -5.13 1.52 1.38
C ASP A 54 -3.81 1.23 0.64
N ALA A 55 -3.89 0.77 -0.61
CA ALA A 55 -2.74 0.45 -1.42
C ALA A 55 -1.93 1.71 -1.75
N ASN A 56 -2.59 2.80 -2.13
CA ASN A 56 -1.95 4.08 -2.41
C ASN A 56 -1.23 4.65 -1.19
N ASP A 57 -1.84 4.58 0.00
CA ASP A 57 -1.22 5.02 1.23
C ASP A 57 -0.01 4.17 1.62
N ARG A 58 -0.09 2.85 1.46
CA ARG A 58 1.07 1.96 1.67
C ARG A 58 2.21 2.30 0.71
N ILE A 59 1.92 2.55 -0.57
CA ILE A 59 2.91 2.95 -1.57
C ILE A 59 3.55 4.29 -1.17
N ARG A 60 2.74 5.27 -0.77
CA ARG A 60 3.22 6.59 -0.35
C ARG A 60 4.15 6.48 0.87
N GLN A 61 3.72 5.76 1.91
CA GLN A 61 4.54 5.53 3.11
C GLN A 61 5.84 4.78 2.79
N SER A 62 5.79 3.79 1.90
CA SER A 62 6.98 3.06 1.45
C SER A 62 7.98 3.99 0.75
N ARG A 63 7.49 4.83 -0.18
CA ARG A 63 8.32 5.83 -0.87
C ARG A 63 8.93 6.84 0.09
N GLU A 64 8.17 7.32 1.08
CA GLU A 64 8.67 8.22 2.12
C GLU A 64 9.78 7.56 2.97
N LYS A 65 9.58 6.30 3.37
CA LYS A 65 10.59 5.53 4.11
C LYS A 65 11.85 5.30 3.27
N GLN A 66 11.70 4.97 1.99
CA GLN A 66 12.81 4.78 1.07
C GLN A 66 13.63 6.08 0.90
N LYS A 67 12.96 7.22 0.70
CA LYS A 67 13.63 8.53 0.62
C LYS A 67 14.41 8.86 1.89
N LYS A 68 13.82 8.63 3.07
CA LYS A 68 14.49 8.85 4.36
C LYS A 68 15.69 7.92 4.55
N PHE A 69 15.56 6.67 4.15
CA PHE A 69 16.65 5.70 4.21
C PHE A 69 17.79 6.08 3.27
N GLU A 70 17.50 6.39 2.01
CA GLU A 70 18.49 6.81 1.02
C GLU A 70 19.22 8.08 1.44
N LYS A 71 18.49 9.07 1.98
CA LYS A 71 19.09 10.30 2.52
C LYS A 71 20.08 9.99 3.63
N ARG A 72 19.68 9.20 4.64
CA ARG A 72 20.56 8.80 5.75
C ARG A 72 21.76 7.99 5.28
N ARG A 73 21.56 7.09 4.29
CA ARG A 73 22.64 6.30 3.71
C ARG A 73 23.66 7.23 3.02
N LYS A 74 23.19 8.20 2.24
CA LYS A 74 24.05 9.17 1.57
C LYS A 74 24.81 10.05 2.57
N GLU A 75 24.14 10.54 3.61
CA GLU A 75 24.77 11.32 4.69
C GLU A 75 25.89 10.50 5.38
N SER A 76 25.61 9.23 5.72
CA SER A 76 26.59 8.35 6.34
C SER A 76 27.76 8.01 5.40
N GLU A 77 27.50 7.78 4.10
CA GLU A 77 28.55 7.58 3.10
C GLU A 77 29.45 8.81 2.95
N GLU A 78 28.87 10.02 2.93
CA GLU A 78 29.63 11.28 2.87
C GLU A 78 30.45 11.53 4.14
N GLU A 79 29.97 11.10 5.31
CA GLU A 79 30.72 11.15 6.57
C GLU A 79 31.92 10.19 6.55
N LEU A 80 31.73 8.95 6.08
CA LEU A 80 32.78 7.93 6.04
C LEU A 80 33.86 8.18 4.97
N TYR A 81 33.46 8.63 3.79
CA TYR A 81 34.33 8.72 2.61
C TYR A 81 34.58 10.15 2.13
N GLY A 82 34.10 11.15 2.86
CA GLY A 82 34.19 12.56 2.50
C GLY A 82 33.24 12.96 1.37
N LYS A 83 33.21 14.26 1.05
CA LYS A 83 32.30 14.86 0.06
C LYS A 83 32.31 14.08 -1.27
N ASN A 84 31.13 13.73 -1.76
CA ASN A 84 30.94 12.95 -3.00
C ASN A 84 31.67 11.58 -3.04
N ASN A 85 31.85 10.93 -1.90
CA ASN A 85 32.57 9.66 -1.78
C ASN A 85 34.01 9.74 -2.32
N TYR A 86 34.68 10.88 -2.13
CA TYR A 86 36.01 11.13 -2.68
C TYR A 86 37.04 10.08 -2.26
N LEU A 87 37.11 9.76 -0.97
CA LEU A 87 38.07 8.81 -0.43
C LEU A 87 37.83 7.40 -0.98
N LYS A 88 36.55 6.99 -1.11
CA LYS A 88 36.16 5.71 -1.71
C LYS A 88 36.69 5.58 -3.14
N ARG A 89 36.51 6.61 -3.96
CA ARG A 89 37.00 6.63 -5.36
C ARG A 89 38.52 6.50 -5.45
N ILE A 90 39.27 7.07 -4.50
CA ILE A 90 40.73 6.95 -4.48
C ILE A 90 41.14 5.53 -4.11
N ILE A 91 40.55 4.97 -3.04
CA ILE A 91 40.83 3.60 -2.60
C ILE A 91 40.55 2.61 -3.73
N GLU A 92 39.42 2.77 -4.44
CA GLU A 92 39.05 1.95 -5.60
C GLU A 92 40.11 2.06 -6.72
N LYS A 93 40.54 3.27 -7.07
CA LYS A 93 41.59 3.48 -8.08
C LYS A 93 42.94 2.87 -7.68
N GLU A 94 43.33 2.96 -6.42
CA GLU A 94 44.57 2.35 -5.93
C GLU A 94 44.49 0.82 -5.90
N ALA A 95 43.34 0.25 -5.56
CA ALA A 95 43.13 -1.19 -5.60
C ALA A 95 43.19 -1.71 -7.05
N GLU A 96 42.56 -1.00 -7.99
CA GLU A 96 42.62 -1.34 -9.43
C GLU A 96 44.03 -1.22 -10.01
N SER A 97 44.81 -0.23 -9.59
CA SER A 97 46.19 -0.08 -10.07
C SER A 97 47.12 -1.16 -9.51
N LYS A 98 46.93 -1.57 -8.25
CA LYS A 98 47.68 -2.67 -7.62
C LYS A 98 47.27 -4.06 -8.11
N GLY A 99 46.00 -4.26 -8.48
CA GLY A 99 45.52 -5.54 -9.02
C GLY A 99 45.87 -5.79 -10.50
N LYS A 100 46.39 -4.77 -11.20
CA LYS A 100 46.88 -4.86 -12.58
C LYS A 100 48.41 -5.10 -12.68
N GLN A 101 49.09 -5.19 -11.53
CA GLN A 101 50.53 -5.43 -11.41
C GLN A 101 50.77 -6.89 -11.01
#